data_AF-A0AA48R1J2-F1
#
_entry.id   AF-A0AA48R1J2-F1
#
_cell.length_a   1.000
_cell.length_b   1.000
_cell.length_c   1.000
_cell.angle_alpha   90.00
_cell.angle_beta   90.00
_cell.angle_gamma   90.00
#
_symmetry.space_group_name_H-M   'P 1'
#
loop_
_entity.id
_entity.type
_entity.pdbx_description
1 polymer ?
#
loop_
_entity_poly.entity_id
_entity_poly.type
_entity_poly.pdbx_seq_one_letter_code
_entity_poly.pdbx_strand_id
1 'polypeptide(L)'
;MRDHIEKAAKLARIALKEEEFPAIEKAFAGLIAHFERIGTVEVGEENPRPSLLLREDILRQEVYQPEWEEGETKDQALVIPRVMD
;
A
#
# COMPACT_ATOMS: atom_id res chain seq x y z
N MET A 1 1.49 9.51 20.17
CA MET A 1 2.28 9.12 18.98
C MET A 1 2.01 7.65 18.66
N ARG A 2 2.27 6.74 19.60
CA ARG A 2 1.84 5.33 19.57
C ARG A 2 0.49 5.03 18.88
N ASP A 3 -0.63 5.60 19.35
CA ASP A 3 -1.95 5.35 18.74
C ASP A 3 -2.03 5.69 17.25
N HIS A 4 -1.28 6.69 16.79
CA HIS A 4 -1.22 7.05 15.37
C HIS A 4 -0.40 6.05 14.57
N ILE A 5 0.68 5.53 15.16
CA ILE A 5 1.51 4.47 14.56
C ILE A 5 0.70 3.17 14.46
N GLU A 6 -0.05 2.80 15.48
CA GLU A 6 -0.92 1.62 15.46
C GLU A 6 -2.01 1.73 14.39
N LYS A 7 -2.64 2.91 14.26
CA LYS A 7 -3.63 3.17 13.20
C LYS A 7 -2.99 3.12 11.80
N ALA A 8 -1.81 3.71 11.62
CA ALA A 8 -1.09 3.68 10.34
C ALA A 8 -0.70 2.25 9.96
N ALA A 9 -0.19 1.47 10.92
CA ALA A 9 0.15 0.07 10.73
C ALA A 9 -1.08 -0.77 10.35
N LYS A 10 -2.23 -0.52 10.98
CA LYS A 10 -3.50 -1.16 10.62
C LYS A 10 -3.94 -0.84 9.19
N LEU A 11 -3.83 0.43 8.78
CA LEU A 11 -4.15 0.84 7.41
C LEU A 11 -3.21 0.20 6.39
N ALA A 12 -1.92 0.07 6.72
CA ALA A 12 -0.90 -0.55 5.88
C ALA A 12 -0.87 -2.09 5.95
N ARG A 13 -1.69 -2.71 6.81
CA ARG A 13 -1.66 -4.16 7.11
C ARG A 13 -0.31 -4.68 7.59
N ILE A 14 0.40 -3.88 8.39
CA ILE A 14 1.68 -4.23 9.00
C ILE A 14 1.44 -4.71 10.43
N ALA A 15 1.96 -5.89 10.77
CA ALA A 15 1.96 -6.40 12.15
C ALA A 15 3.20 -5.89 12.88
N LEU A 16 3.00 -4.96 13.83
CA LEU A 16 4.08 -4.41 14.64
C LEU A 16 4.28 -5.21 15.93
N LYS A 17 5.54 -5.43 16.31
CA LYS A 17 5.90 -5.96 17.62
C LYS A 17 6.14 -4.83 18.62
N GLU A 18 5.87 -5.11 19.89
CA GLU A 18 6.08 -4.17 21.01
C GLU A 18 7.51 -3.60 21.06
N GLU A 19 8.51 -4.42 20.75
CA GLU A 19 9.92 -4.05 20.73
C GLU A 19 10.28 -3.04 19.61
N GLU A 20 9.47 -2.93 18.55
CA GLU A 20 9.75 -2.07 17.40
C GLU A 20 9.23 -0.64 17.60
N PHE A 21 8.27 -0.43 18.51
CA PHE A 21 7.63 0.86 18.73
C PHE A 21 8.60 2.01 19.04
N PRO A 22 9.58 1.85 19.96
CA PRO A 22 10.48 2.96 20.29
C PRO A 22 11.32 3.44 19.09
N ALA A 23 11.75 2.51 18.24
CA ALA A 23 12.52 2.83 17.04
C ALA A 23 11.65 3.54 15.99
N ILE A 24 10.42 3.06 15.80
CA ILE A 24 9.45 3.63 14.87
C ILE A 24 9.04 5.03 15.31
N GLU A 25 8.75 5.25 16.59
CA GLU A 25 8.42 6.58 17.13
C GLU A 25 9.53 7.59 16.88
N LYS A 26 10.79 7.20 17.10
CA LYS A 26 11.95 8.05 16.82
C LYS A 26 12.07 8.39 15.34
N ALA A 27 11.85 7.42 14.46
CA ALA A 27 11.88 7.63 13.01
C ALA A 27 10.75 8.57 12.55
N PHE A 28 9.52 8.37 13.04
CA PHE A 28 8.39 9.23 12.72
C PHE A 28 8.61 10.67 13.17
N ALA A 29 9.15 10.89 14.38
CA ALA A 29 9.47 12.24 14.86
C ALA A 29 10.49 12.95 13.94
N GLY A 30 11.52 12.22 13.49
CA GLY A 30 12.50 12.76 12.55
C GLY A 30 11.91 13.09 11.17
N LEU A 31 11.01 12.26 10.66
CA LEU A 31 10.33 12.48 9.39
C LEU A 31 9.37 13.68 9.46
N ILE A 32 8.58 13.79 10.53
CA ILE A 32 7.67 14.94 10.73
C ILE A 32 8.48 16.23 10.77
N ALA A 33 9.54 16.28 11.57
CA ALA A 33 10.42 17.46 11.63
C ALA A 33 11.06 17.80 10.27
N HIS A 34 11.39 16.78 9.45
CA HIS A 34 11.89 16.99 8.10
C HIS A 34 10.84 17.63 7.19
N PHE A 35 9.60 17.12 7.19
CA PHE A 35 8.51 17.65 6.37
C PHE A 35 8.04 19.03 6.83
N GLU A 36 8.01 19.30 8.14
CA GLU A 36 7.71 20.62 8.69
C GLU A 36 8.73 21.66 8.22
N ARG A 37 10.02 21.29 8.11
CA ARG A 37 11.07 22.17 7.57
C ARG A 37 10.90 22.48 6.07
N ILE A 38 10.27 21.60 5.30
CA ILE A 38 9.98 21.82 3.88
C ILE A 38 8.89 22.90 3.71
N GLY A 39 8.06 23.12 4.73
CA GLY A 39 7.00 24.13 4.74
C GLY A 39 5.79 23.74 3.87
N THR A 40 4.77 24.59 3.86
CA THR A 40 3.63 24.48 2.94
C THR A 40 4.02 25.04 1.57
N VAL A 41 4.13 24.16 0.58
CA VAL A 41 4.26 24.56 -0.83
C VAL A 41 2.87 24.94 -1.32
N GLU A 42 2.71 26.14 -1.89
CA GLU A 42 1.48 26.49 -2.61
C GLU A 42 1.28 25.50 -3.75
N VAL A 43 0.12 24.82 -3.75
CA VAL A 43 -0.25 23.92 -4.83
C VAL A 43 -0.42 24.79 -6.07
N GLY A 44 0.58 24.76 -6.97
CA GLY A 44 0.53 25.48 -8.24
C GLY A 44 -0.65 25.03 -9.10
N GLU A 45 -0.94 25.79 -10.16
CA GLU A 45 -2.02 25.46 -11.11
C GLU A 45 -1.95 23.99 -11.55
N GLU A 46 -3.11 23.32 -11.54
CA GLU A 46 -3.23 21.93 -11.97
C GLU A 46 -2.81 21.86 -13.45
N ASN A 47 -1.63 21.29 -13.71
CA ASN A 47 -1.17 21.11 -15.08
C ASN A 47 -2.21 20.27 -15.84
N PRO A 48 -2.58 20.66 -17.08
CA PRO A 48 -3.52 19.90 -17.88
C PRO A 48 -3.00 18.47 -18.01
N ARG A 49 -3.83 17.50 -17.60
CA ARG A 49 -3.44 16.09 -17.61
C ARG A 49 -3.03 15.70 -19.04
N PRO A 50 -1.89 15.02 -19.23
CA PRO A 50 -1.56 14.46 -20.54
C PRO A 50 -2.73 13.60 -21.01
N SER A 51 -3.07 13.70 -22.30
CA SER A 51 -4.19 13.00 -22.91
C SER A 51 -4.18 11.52 -22.51
N LEU A 52 -5.23 11.09 -21.81
CA LEU A 52 -5.39 9.69 -21.42
C LEU A 52 -5.54 8.85 -22.68
N LEU A 53 -4.68 7.86 -22.86
CA LEU A 53 -4.88 6.81 -23.86
C LEU A 53 -6.04 5.94 -23.39
N LEU A 54 -7.14 5.93 -24.15
CA LEU A 54 -8.23 5.00 -23.91
C LEU A 54 -7.80 3.61 -24.40
N ARG A 55 -8.03 2.59 -23.58
CA ARG A 55 -7.81 1.20 -23.98
C ARG A 55 -8.89 0.82 -24.99
N GLU A 56 -8.48 0.25 -26.12
CA GLU A 56 -9.40 -0.31 -27.11
C GLU A 56 -10.13 -1.54 -26.55
N ASP A 57 -11.37 -1.73 -26.99
CA ASP A 57 -12.21 -2.87 -26.63
C ASP A 57 -11.90 -4.08 -27.51
N ILE A 58 -10.71 -4.66 -27.31
CA ILE A 58 -10.22 -5.82 -28.07
C ILE A 58 -9.97 -6.99 -27.11
N LEU A 59 -10.48 -8.17 -27.48
CA LEU A 59 -10.19 -9.42 -26.78
C LEU A 59 -8.71 -9.78 -26.92
N ARG A 60 -8.03 -9.97 -25.77
CA ARG A 60 -6.66 -10.46 -25.72
C ARG A 60 -6.68 -11.94 -25.38
N GLN A 61 -5.85 -12.73 -26.05
CA GLN A 61 -5.65 -14.13 -25.70
C GLN A 61 -5.03 -14.21 -24.30
N GLU A 62 -5.73 -14.83 -23.36
CA GLU A 62 -5.18 -15.11 -22.03
C GLU A 62 -4.15 -16.23 -22.15
N VAL A 63 -2.92 -15.96 -21.72
CA VAL A 63 -1.86 -16.97 -21.61
C VAL A 63 -1.84 -17.44 -20.17
N TYR A 64 -2.04 -18.73 -19.95
CA TYR A 64 -1.87 -19.33 -18.64
C TYR A 64 -0.43 -19.12 -18.16
N GLN A 65 -0.28 -18.56 -16.96
CA GLN A 65 1.00 -18.31 -16.30
C GLN A 65 1.12 -19.25 -15.10
N PRO A 66 1.92 -20.33 -15.19
CA PRO A 66 2.11 -21.28 -14.10
C PRO A 66 2.55 -20.67 -12.77
N GLU A 67 3.23 -19.52 -12.81
CA GLU A 67 3.62 -18.73 -11.64
C GLU A 67 2.43 -18.18 -10.82
N TRP A 68 1.20 -18.22 -11.35
CA TRP A 68 0.01 -17.85 -10.58
C TRP A 68 -0.38 -18.88 -9.51
N GLU A 69 0.19 -20.08 -9.57
CA GLU A 69 0.02 -21.13 -8.56
C GLU A 69 1.02 -21.00 -7.40
N GLU A 70 1.76 -19.89 -7.26
CA GLU A 70 2.74 -19.65 -6.17
C GLU A 70 2.13 -19.57 -4.75
N GLY A 71 0.88 -20.01 -4.55
CA GLY A 71 0.21 -20.11 -3.25
C GLY A 71 -0.50 -21.46 -3.05
N GLU A 72 -1.06 -21.70 -1.86
CA GLU A 72 -1.88 -22.89 -1.63
C GLU A 72 -3.12 -22.85 -2.53
N THR A 73 -3.20 -23.75 -3.51
CA THR A 73 -4.36 -23.87 -4.41
C THR A 73 -5.16 -25.12 -4.10
N LYS A 74 -6.48 -25.00 -4.19
CA LYS A 74 -7.42 -26.13 -4.13
C LYS A 74 -8.44 -25.96 -5.24
N ASP A 75 -8.64 -27.00 -6.05
CA ASP A 75 -9.59 -26.99 -7.16
C ASP A 75 -9.38 -25.81 -8.13
N GLN A 76 -8.12 -25.47 -8.44
CA GLN A 76 -7.69 -24.33 -9.28
C GLN A 76 -8.06 -22.93 -8.73
N ALA A 77 -8.39 -22.84 -7.44
CA ALA A 77 -8.61 -21.58 -6.75
C ALA A 77 -7.53 -21.33 -5.69
N LEU A 78 -7.12 -20.06 -5.53
CA LEU A 78 -6.30 -19.63 -4.40
C LEU A 78 -7.06 -19.82 -3.09
N VAL A 79 -6.48 -20.56 -2.16
CA VAL A 79 -7.02 -20.76 -0.82
C VAL A 79 -6.65 -19.54 0.03
N ILE A 80 -7.66 -18.75 0.40
CA ILE A 80 -7.52 -17.62 1.32
C ILE A 80 -8.10 -18.04 2.68
N PRO A 81 -7.39 -17.80 3.80
CA PRO A 81 -7.93 -18.04 5.14
C PRO A 81 -9.29 -17.36 5.31
N ARG A 82 -10.30 -18.13 5.69
CA ARG A 82 -11.64 -17.60 5.97
C ARG A 82 -11.63 -16.93 7.34
N VAL A 83 -12.19 -15.73 7.43
CA VAL A 83 -12.50 -15.11 8.73
C VAL A 83 -13.66 -15.89 9.33
N MET A 84 -13.45 -16.56 10.46
CA MET A 84 -14.54 -17.13 11.27
C MET A 84 -15.04 -16.04 12.23
N ASP A 85 -16.36 -15.90 12.35
CA ASP A 85 -17.04 -14.97 13.27
C ASP A 85 -16.74 -15.29 14.75
#